data_AF-T1CJ04-F1
#
_entry.id   AF-T1CJ04-F1
#
_cell.length_a   1.000
_cell.length_b   1.000
_cell.length_c   1.000
_cell.angle_alpha   90.00
_cell.angle_beta   90.00
_cell.angle_gamma   90.00
#
_symmetry.space_group_name_H-M   'P 1'
#
loop_
_entity.id
_entity.type
_entity.pdbx_description
1 polymer ?
#
loop_
_entity_poly.entity_id
_entity_poly.type
_entity_poly.pdbx_seq_one_letter_code
_entity_poly.pdbx_strand_id
1 'polypeptide(L)'
;MAPLMEDPDVARWHSNLARGSLVTADVYVRRLGAFLEQTGQTQATLLTIAEKALRDVFLDFITEEERKGRAGAYIASSIKAVKSWLAHGGRTLTPPPEDQG
;
A
#
# COMPACT_ATOMS: atom_id res chain seq x y z
N MET A 1 8.52 12.83 -10.29
CA MET A 1 7.50 11.80 -10.03
C MET A 1 6.78 11.53 -11.32
N ALA A 2 7.11 10.42 -12.01
CA ALA A 2 6.21 9.92 -13.05
C ALA A 2 4.83 9.75 -12.39
N PRO A 3 3.74 10.33 -12.91
CA PRO A 3 2.44 10.26 -12.28
C PRO A 3 2.09 8.79 -12.12
N LEU A 4 1.89 8.34 -10.88
CA LEU A 4 1.43 6.98 -10.58
C LEU A 4 0.19 6.61 -11.42
N MET A 5 -0.59 7.61 -11.82
CA MET A 5 -1.78 7.52 -12.68
C MET A 5 -1.50 7.30 -14.18
N GLU A 6 -0.26 7.43 -14.66
CA GLU A 6 0.11 7.02 -16.02
C GLU A 6 0.14 5.50 -16.17
N ASP A 7 0.29 4.78 -15.06
CA ASP A 7 0.15 3.34 -15.01
C ASP A 7 -1.34 2.95 -15.21
N PRO A 8 -1.68 2.22 -16.28
CA PRO A 8 -3.06 1.83 -16.55
C PRO A 8 -3.70 1.00 -15.44
N ASP A 9 -2.93 0.23 -14.70
CA ASP A 9 -3.45 -0.61 -13.62
C ASP A 9 -3.75 0.23 -12.38
N VAL A 10 -2.94 1.25 -12.09
CA VAL A 10 -3.26 2.24 -11.05
C VAL A 10 -4.51 3.03 -11.42
N ALA A 11 -4.64 3.45 -12.69
CA ALA A 11 -5.83 4.17 -13.15
C ALA A 11 -7.11 3.33 -13.04
N ARG A 12 -7.04 2.03 -13.39
CA ARG A 12 -8.15 1.08 -13.21
C ARG A 12 -8.49 0.86 -11.74
N TRP A 13 -7.49 0.70 -10.90
CA TRP A 13 -7.65 0.57 -9.45
C TRP A 13 -8.34 1.80 -8.84
N HIS A 14 -7.86 3.01 -9.18
CA HIS A 14 -8.46 4.26 -8.74
C HIS A 14 -9.92 4.37 -9.21
N SER A 15 -10.19 4.12 -10.49
CA SER A 15 -11.55 4.15 -11.03
C SER A 15 -12.48 3.18 -10.30
N ASN A 16 -11.99 1.98 -9.95
CA ASN A 16 -12.75 1.01 -9.19
C ASN A 16 -13.07 1.50 -7.76
N LEU A 17 -12.11 2.10 -7.07
CA LEU A 17 -12.33 2.70 -5.74
C LEU A 17 -13.29 3.89 -5.80
N ALA A 18 -13.17 4.73 -6.83
CA ALA A 18 -13.94 5.94 -7.01
C ALA A 18 -15.45 5.68 -7.18
N ARG A 19 -15.84 4.47 -7.62
CA ARG A 19 -17.25 4.03 -7.66
C ARG A 19 -17.92 4.02 -6.29
N GLY A 20 -17.15 3.74 -5.23
CA GLY A 20 -17.64 3.80 -3.85
C GLY A 20 -17.41 5.17 -3.22
N SER A 21 -16.21 5.75 -3.42
CA SER A 21 -15.84 7.05 -2.86
C SER A 21 -14.64 7.62 -3.61
N LEU A 22 -14.85 8.73 -4.32
CA LEU A 22 -13.79 9.47 -5.01
C LEU A 22 -12.71 9.96 -4.02
N VAL A 23 -13.13 10.48 -2.86
CA VAL A 23 -12.23 10.95 -1.81
C VAL A 23 -11.32 9.82 -1.32
N THR A 24 -11.88 8.62 -1.13
CA THR A 24 -11.09 7.45 -0.72
C THR A 24 -10.10 7.05 -1.81
N ALA A 25 -10.52 7.06 -3.08
CA ALA A 25 -9.65 6.75 -4.21
C ALA A 25 -8.44 7.70 -4.28
N ASP A 26 -8.67 9.02 -4.14
CA ASP A 26 -7.61 10.04 -4.18
C ASP A 26 -6.65 9.90 -2.99
N VAL A 27 -7.20 9.68 -1.78
CA VAL A 27 -6.38 9.43 -0.60
C VAL A 27 -5.52 8.18 -0.79
N TYR A 28 -6.08 7.10 -1.35
CA TYR A 28 -5.36 5.85 -1.54
C TYR A 28 -4.22 5.98 -2.56
N VAL A 29 -4.45 6.65 -3.68
CA VAL A 29 -3.37 6.94 -4.67
C VAL A 29 -2.26 7.78 -4.04
N ARG A 30 -2.60 8.83 -3.28
CA ARG A 30 -1.60 9.66 -2.59
C ARG A 30 -0.80 8.85 -1.56
N ARG A 31 -1.47 7.98 -0.81
CA ARG A 31 -0.85 7.13 0.22
C ARG A 31 0.06 6.08 -0.40
N LEU A 32 -0.36 5.47 -1.50
CA LEU A 32 0.46 4.54 -2.26
C LEU A 32 1.71 5.24 -2.80
N GLY A 33 1.55 6.42 -3.43
CA GLY A 33 2.69 7.20 -3.93
C GLY A 33 3.71 7.53 -2.84
N ALA A 34 3.26 8.07 -1.71
CA ALA A 34 4.14 8.39 -0.58
C ALA A 34 4.84 7.14 0.00
N PHE A 35 4.15 6.01 0.06
CA PHE A 35 4.75 4.75 0.50
C PHE A 35 5.85 4.27 -0.47
N LEU A 36 5.58 4.31 -1.78
CA LEU A 36 6.55 3.92 -2.80
C LEU A 36 7.80 4.80 -2.76
N GLU A 37 7.62 6.12 -2.65
CA GLU A 37 8.72 7.10 -2.53
C GLU A 37 9.57 6.84 -1.28
N GLN A 38 8.93 6.58 -0.14
CA GLN A 38 9.62 6.36 1.13
C GLN A 38 10.37 5.03 1.18
N THR A 39 9.81 3.99 0.56
CA THR A 39 10.37 2.62 0.61
C THR A 39 11.29 2.31 -0.58
N GLY A 40 11.39 3.23 -1.56
CA GLY A 40 12.14 3.01 -2.80
C GLY A 40 11.54 1.91 -3.68
N GLN A 41 10.28 1.53 -3.44
CA GLN A 41 9.58 0.50 -4.19
C GLN A 41 8.86 1.09 -5.40
N THR A 42 8.47 0.21 -6.33
CA THR A 42 7.53 0.56 -7.41
C THR A 42 6.23 -0.22 -7.25
N GLN A 43 5.14 0.28 -7.84
CA GLN A 43 3.85 -0.39 -7.81
C GLN A 43 3.91 -1.82 -8.38
N ALA A 44 4.73 -2.04 -9.42
CA ALA A 44 4.96 -3.34 -10.03
C ALA A 44 5.82 -4.26 -9.14
N THR A 45 6.86 -3.70 -8.49
CA THR A 45 7.71 -4.45 -7.56
C THR A 45 6.88 -5.01 -6.40
N LEU A 46 5.99 -4.21 -5.81
CA LEU A 46 5.11 -4.68 -4.72
C LEU A 46 4.26 -5.91 -5.08
N LEU A 47 3.88 -6.05 -6.36
CA LEU A 47 3.10 -7.21 -6.83
C LEU A 47 3.97 -8.47 -7.00
N THR A 48 5.28 -8.34 -7.15
CA THR A 48 6.19 -9.45 -7.52
C THR A 48 7.22 -9.84 -6.46
N ILE A 49 7.55 -8.97 -5.49
CA ILE A 49 8.56 -9.30 -4.46
C ILE A 49 8.15 -10.51 -3.62
N ALA A 50 9.09 -11.24 -3.02
CA ALA A 50 8.76 -12.35 -2.12
C ALA A 50 7.91 -11.90 -0.92
N GLU A 51 7.03 -12.77 -0.41
CA GLU A 51 6.12 -12.45 0.70
C GLU A 51 6.85 -12.01 1.98
N LYS A 52 7.98 -12.65 2.29
CA LYS A 52 8.84 -12.22 3.40
C LYS A 52 9.35 -10.79 3.19
N ALA A 53 9.89 -10.49 2.01
CA ALA A 53 10.39 -9.16 1.69
C ALA A 53 9.28 -8.09 1.75
N LEU A 54 8.05 -8.44 1.33
CA LEU A 54 6.90 -7.56 1.46
C LEU A 54 6.55 -7.26 2.92
N ARG A 55 6.59 -8.27 3.79
CA ARG A 55 6.41 -8.07 5.24
C ARG A 55 7.50 -7.18 5.82
N ASP A 56 8.76 -7.44 5.49
CA ASP A 56 9.90 -6.67 5.98
C ASP A 56 9.74 -5.19 5.57
N VAL A 57 9.39 -4.91 4.32
CA VAL A 57 9.10 -3.54 3.84
C VAL A 57 7.97 -2.85 4.62
N PHE A 58 6.91 -3.58 4.98
CA PHE A 58 5.82 -3.03 5.79
C PHE A 58 6.27 -2.70 7.21
N LEU A 59 7.04 -3.58 7.84
CA LEU A 59 7.56 -3.39 9.19
C LEU A 59 8.56 -2.23 9.25
N ASP A 60 9.45 -2.13 8.27
CA ASP A 60 10.41 -1.04 8.15
C ASP A 60 9.67 0.31 7.96
N PHE A 61 8.63 0.34 7.13
CA PHE A 61 7.80 1.53 6.95
C PHE A 61 7.09 1.94 8.26
N ILE A 62 6.49 1.00 8.97
CA ILE A 62 5.80 1.27 10.25
C ILE A 62 6.80 1.82 11.27
N THR A 63 7.93 1.15 11.44
CA THR A 63 9.00 1.54 12.38
C THR A 63 9.48 2.95 12.09
N GLU A 64 9.70 3.28 10.81
CA GLU A 64 10.17 4.60 10.41
C GLU A 64 9.10 5.69 10.61
N GLU A 65 7.82 5.41 10.35
CA GLU A 65 6.75 6.37 10.60
C GLU A 65 6.51 6.61 12.10
N GLU A 66 6.62 5.56 12.92
CA GLU A 66 6.58 5.67 14.39
C GLU A 66 7.75 6.50 14.91
N ARG A 67 8.96 6.28 14.37
CA ARG A 67 10.15 7.08 14.70
C ARG A 67 9.98 8.56 14.35
N LYS A 68 9.23 8.87 13.28
CA LYS A 68 8.86 10.25 12.89
C LYS A 68 7.72 10.83 13.75
N GLY A 69 7.18 10.09 14.71
CA GLY A 69 6.08 10.53 15.58
C GLY A 69 4.74 10.66 14.85
N ARG A 70 4.54 9.93 13.74
CA ARG A 70 3.27 9.96 13.00
C ARG A 70 2.17 9.26 13.77
N ALA A 71 0.96 9.78 13.69
CA ALA A 71 -0.20 9.17 14.35
C ALA A 71 -0.47 7.76 13.80
N GLY A 72 -0.78 6.80 14.68
CA GLY A 72 -1.10 5.42 14.26
C GLY A 72 -2.23 5.34 13.23
N ALA A 73 -3.21 6.24 13.29
CA ALA A 73 -4.27 6.34 12.28
C ALA A 73 -3.75 6.69 10.88
N TYR A 74 -2.71 7.53 10.78
CA TYR A 74 -2.04 7.84 9.52
C TYR A 74 -1.35 6.59 8.97
N ILE A 75 -0.56 5.90 9.80
CA ILE A 75 0.18 4.69 9.43
C ILE A 75 -0.80 3.62 8.94
N ALA A 76 -1.85 3.36 9.72
CA ALA A 76 -2.90 2.42 9.36
C ALA A 76 -3.58 2.77 8.02
N SER A 77 -3.84 4.06 7.75
CA SER A 77 -4.41 4.50 6.48
C SER A 77 -3.47 4.25 5.28
N SER A 78 -2.17 4.46 5.47
CA SER A 78 -1.16 4.16 4.44
C SER A 78 -1.11 2.67 4.14
N ILE A 79 -1.05 1.83 5.18
CA ILE A 79 -1.02 0.37 5.05
C ILE A 79 -2.30 -0.15 4.37
N LYS A 80 -3.47 0.41 4.70
CA LYS A 80 -4.73 0.05 4.03
C LYS A 80 -4.71 0.34 2.53
N ALA A 81 -4.17 1.50 2.13
CA ALA A 81 -4.05 1.85 0.72
C ALA A 81 -3.15 0.86 -0.03
N VAL A 82 -1.98 0.52 0.52
CA VAL A 82 -1.06 -0.45 -0.09
C VAL A 82 -1.67 -1.85 -0.15
N LYS A 83 -2.33 -2.32 0.91
CA LYS A 83 -3.05 -3.61 0.89
C LYS A 83 -4.16 -3.64 -0.16
N SER A 84 -4.88 -2.53 -0.35
CA SER A 84 -5.90 -2.43 -1.39
C SER A 84 -5.30 -2.52 -2.80
N TRP A 85 -4.14 -1.90 -3.04
CA TRP A 85 -3.41 -2.04 -4.30
C TRP A 85 -2.97 -3.49 -4.54
N LEU A 86 -2.36 -4.13 -3.54
CA LEU A 86 -1.95 -5.53 -3.64
C LEU A 86 -3.13 -6.45 -4.00
N ALA A 87 -4.26 -6.27 -3.32
CA ALA A 87 -5.47 -7.06 -3.58
C ALA A 87 -6.02 -6.83 -5.00
N HIS A 88 -5.92 -5.61 -5.54
CA HIS A 88 -6.29 -5.32 -6.92
C HIS A 88 -5.41 -6.09 -7.92
N GLY A 89 -4.10 -6.17 -7.65
CA GLY A 89 -3.16 -6.97 -8.43
C GLY A 89 -3.21 -8.48 -8.14
N GLY A 90 -4.22 -8.98 -7.43
CA GLY A 90 -4.41 -10.41 -7.14
C GLY A 90 -3.52 -10.95 -6.01
N ARG A 91 -2.91 -10.08 -5.20
CA ARG A 91 -2.02 -10.46 -4.11
C ARG A 91 -2.61 -10.09 -2.75
N THR A 92 -2.83 -11.09 -1.90
CA THR A 92 -3.27 -10.87 -0.52
C THR A 92 -2.12 -11.19 0.43
N LEU A 93 -1.86 -10.33 1.41
CA LEU A 93 -1.00 -10.69 2.53
C LEU A 93 -1.77 -11.66 3.42
N THR A 94 -1.40 -12.93 3.38
CA THR A 94 -1.92 -13.91 4.33
C THR A 94 -1.47 -13.48 5.72
N PRO A 95 -2.37 -13.32 6.71
CA PRO A 95 -1.93 -13.19 8.09
C PRO A 95 -1.10 -14.42 8.45
N PRO A 96 -0.07 -14.30 9.30
CA PRO A 96 0.59 -15.48 9.84
C PRO A 96 -0.51 -16.39 10.45
N PRO A 97 -0.39 -17.72 10.33
CA PRO A 97 -1.33 -18.62 10.97
C PRO A 97 -1.36 -18.24 12.45
N GLU A 98 -2.49 -17.73 12.92
CA GLU A 98 -2.74 -17.56 14.35
C GLU A 98 -2.57 -18.96 14.96
N ASP A 99 -1.57 -19.12 15.83
CA ASP A 99 -1.46 -20.26 16.71
C ASP A 99 -2.80 -20.39 17.42
N GLN A 100 -3.61 -21.36 16.99
CA GLN A 100 -4.75 -21.84 17.75
C GLN A 100 -4.19 -22.60 18.95
N GLY A 101 -3.79 -21.84 19.98
CA GLY A 101 -3.49 -22.31 21.33
C GLY A 101 -4.73 -22.25 22.21
#